data_AF-A0A7K5KS62-F1
#
_entry.id   AF-A0A7K5KS62-F1
#
_cell.length_a   1.000
_cell.length_b   1.000
_cell.length_c   1.000
_cell.angle_alpha   90.00
_cell.angle_beta   90.00
_cell.angle_gamma   90.00
#
_symmetry.space_group_name_H-M   'P 1'
#
loop_
_entity.id
_entity.type
_entity.pdbx_description
1 polymer ?
#
loop_
_entity_poly.entity_id
_entity_poly.type
_entity_poly.pdbx_seq_one_letter_code
_entity_poly.pdbx_strand_id
1 'polypeptide(L)'
;QGVSLSLHPGEVLAVLAPPGGGKSSLAAAALGLRPLAGGAVLLDGTPLTPRADPALRQQVAGVLQCPSLLSRSLSANITLGWGHKEGIQVMAAAQRVGVHTWAMQLPHGYNTEVGPRGMQLSGGQAQGVALARALLRTPRVLVLDEPTRALDPVTRRQV
;
A
#
# COMPACT_ATOMS: atom_id res chain seq x y z
N GLN A 1 3.71 2.58 -24.71
CA GLN A 1 4.73 1.51 -24.80
C GLN A 1 6.11 2.17 -24.70
N GLY A 2 7.14 1.45 -24.25
CA GLY A 2 8.51 1.98 -24.19
C GLY A 2 8.77 3.00 -23.08
N VAL A 3 8.19 2.80 -21.89
CA VAL A 3 8.39 3.72 -20.75
C VAL A 3 9.73 3.43 -20.09
N SER A 4 10.57 4.47 -19.96
CA SER A 4 11.81 4.43 -19.18
C SER A 4 11.75 5.54 -18.13
N LEU A 5 11.90 5.15 -16.86
CA LEU A 5 11.85 6.03 -15.70
C LEU A 5 12.99 5.65 -14.76
N SER A 6 13.49 6.61 -13.98
CA SER A 6 14.47 6.38 -12.93
C SER A 6 14.09 7.23 -11.72
N LEU A 7 14.22 6.66 -10.52
CA LEU A 7 14.08 7.36 -9.25
C LEU A 7 15.34 7.14 -8.44
N HIS A 8 15.81 8.22 -7.81
CA HIS A 8 16.83 8.17 -6.78
C HIS A 8 16.20 8.10 -5.37
N PRO A 9 16.95 7.62 -4.36
CA PRO A 9 16.46 7.58 -2.98
C PRO A 9 15.98 8.96 -2.52
N GLY A 10 14.79 9.01 -1.92
CA GLY A 10 14.18 10.24 -1.40
C GLY A 10 13.38 11.04 -2.44
N GLU A 11 13.42 10.66 -3.72
CA GLU A 11 12.62 11.32 -4.74
C GLU A 11 11.16 10.85 -4.72
N VAL A 12 10.27 11.77 -5.07
CA VAL A 12 8.84 11.50 -5.29
C VAL A 12 8.53 11.73 -6.76
N LEU A 13 8.07 10.69 -7.45
CA LEU A 13 7.61 10.77 -8.84
C LEU A 13 6.09 10.66 -8.91
N ALA A 14 5.46 11.66 -9.51
CA ALA A 14 4.05 11.61 -9.87
C ALA A 14 3.89 11.28 -11.35
N VAL A 15 3.13 10.23 -11.67
CA VAL A 15 2.80 9.86 -13.05
C VAL A 15 1.37 10.31 -13.38
N LEU A 16 1.26 11.29 -14.27
CA LEU A 16 -0.01 11.84 -14.73
C LEU A 16 -0.33 11.32 -16.14
N ALA A 17 -1.55 10.81 -16.32
CA ALA A 17 -2.04 10.34 -17.61
C ALA A 17 -3.58 10.32 -17.59
N PRO A 18 -4.25 10.39 -18.75
CA PRO A 18 -5.70 10.20 -18.84
C PRO A 18 -6.14 8.80 -18.36
N PRO A 19 -7.45 8.58 -18.09
CA PRO A 19 -8.01 7.25 -17.90
C PRO A 19 -7.60 6.32 -19.05
N GLY A 20 -7.21 5.08 -18.75
CA GLY A 20 -6.69 4.14 -19.76
C GLY A 20 -5.23 4.38 -20.17
N GLY A 21 -4.57 5.45 -19.72
CA GLY A 21 -3.17 5.77 -20.06
C GLY A 21 -2.11 4.84 -19.43
N GLY A 22 -2.50 3.72 -18.81
CA GLY A 22 -1.57 2.70 -18.33
C GLY A 22 -0.98 2.92 -16.92
N LYS A 23 -1.42 3.91 -16.14
CA LYS A 23 -0.91 4.19 -14.78
C LYS A 23 -0.96 2.98 -13.85
N SER A 24 -2.12 2.34 -13.74
CA SER A 24 -2.28 1.13 -12.91
C SER A 24 -1.46 -0.05 -13.42
N SER A 25 -1.23 -0.12 -14.74
CA SER A 25 -0.34 -1.13 -15.32
C SER A 25 1.13 -0.86 -14.98
N LEU A 26 1.55 0.41 -14.97
CA LEU A 26 2.88 0.83 -14.53
C LEU A 26 3.07 0.57 -13.02
N ALA A 27 2.08 0.89 -12.19
CA ALA A 27 2.11 0.62 -10.75
C ALA A 27 2.22 -0.89 -10.46
N ALA A 28 1.41 -1.72 -11.13
CA ALA A 28 1.48 -3.18 -10.99
C ALA A 28 2.82 -3.75 -11.47
N ALA A 29 3.39 -3.22 -12.56
CA ALA A 29 4.72 -3.58 -13.03
C ALA A 29 5.81 -3.19 -12.02
N ALA A 30 5.76 -1.97 -11.46
CA ALA A 30 6.70 -1.48 -10.45
C ALA A 30 6.68 -2.34 -9.17
N LEU A 31 5.52 -2.91 -8.84
CA LEU A 31 5.34 -3.83 -7.72
C LEU A 31 5.72 -5.30 -8.05
N GLY A 32 6.14 -5.58 -9.28
CA GLY A 32 6.44 -6.95 -9.73
C GLY A 32 5.21 -7.87 -9.79
N LEU A 33 3.99 -7.31 -9.82
CA LEU A 33 2.72 -8.06 -9.82
C LEU A 33 2.30 -8.48 -11.23
N ARG A 34 2.96 -7.96 -12.28
CA ARG A 34 2.64 -8.24 -13.66
C ARG A 34 3.90 -8.63 -14.45
N PRO A 35 3.84 -9.65 -15.33
CA PRO A 35 4.92 -9.90 -16.28
C PRO A 35 5.03 -8.76 -17.30
N LEU A 36 6.27 -8.44 -17.69
CA LEU A 36 6.57 -7.46 -18.73
C LEU A 36 6.67 -8.14 -20.09
N ALA A 37 6.16 -7.49 -21.13
CA ALA A 37 6.36 -7.95 -22.51
C ALA A 37 7.78 -7.70 -23.02
N GLY A 38 8.51 -6.78 -22.40
CA GLY A 38 9.90 -6.43 -22.70
C GLY A 38 10.44 -5.41 -21.69
N GLY A 39 11.77 -5.34 -21.57
CA GLY A 39 12.45 -4.52 -20.57
C GLY A 39 12.46 -5.14 -19.16
N ALA A 40 12.80 -4.33 -18.17
CA ALA A 40 12.88 -4.76 -16.76
C ALA A 40 12.50 -3.62 -15.82
N VAL A 41 11.98 -3.97 -14.64
CA VAL A 41 11.93 -3.09 -13.48
C VAL A 41 13.07 -3.50 -12.56
N LEU A 42 13.90 -2.54 -12.17
CA LEU A 42 15.08 -2.79 -11.34
C LEU A 42 14.94 -2.03 -10.01
N LEU A 43 15.34 -2.67 -8.91
CA LEU A 43 15.59 -2.04 -7.62
C LEU A 43 17.08 -2.20 -7.31
N ASP A 44 17.80 -1.10 -7.17
CA ASP A 44 19.26 -1.10 -6.95
C ASP A 44 20.00 -1.99 -7.97
N GLY A 45 19.58 -1.94 -9.24
CA GLY A 45 20.11 -2.76 -10.34
C GLY A 45 19.62 -4.22 -10.37
N THR A 46 18.88 -4.66 -9.36
CA THR A 46 18.36 -6.04 -9.27
C THR A 46 16.96 -6.15 -9.88
N PRO A 47 16.69 -7.09 -10.80
CA PRO A 47 15.37 -7.25 -11.40
C PRO A 47 14.26 -7.60 -10.39
N LEU A 48 13.21 -6.78 -10.37
CA LEU A 48 11.95 -7.07 -9.68
C LEU A 48 11.05 -7.87 -10.61
N THR A 49 10.95 -9.16 -10.36
CA THR A 49 10.06 -10.08 -11.08
C THR A 49 9.08 -10.74 -10.10
N PRO A 50 7.99 -11.36 -10.57
CA PRO A 50 7.10 -12.14 -9.71
C PRO A 50 7.80 -13.27 -8.95
N ARG A 51 8.96 -13.74 -9.45
CA ARG A 51 9.80 -14.80 -8.87
C ARG A 51 11.01 -14.27 -8.10
N ALA A 52 11.14 -12.96 -7.93
CA ALA A 52 12.25 -12.37 -7.18
C ALA A 52 12.22 -12.81 -5.70
N ASP A 53 13.40 -12.75 -5.10
CA ASP A 53 13.62 -13.03 -3.68
C ASP A 53 12.55 -12.33 -2.81
N PRO A 54 11.86 -13.04 -1.90
CA PRO A 54 10.95 -12.44 -0.94
C PRO A 54 11.52 -11.21 -0.22
N ALA A 55 12.81 -11.20 0.13
CA ALA A 55 13.49 -10.07 0.76
C ALA A 55 13.58 -8.85 -0.16
N LEU A 56 13.82 -9.04 -1.46
CA LEU A 56 13.78 -7.93 -2.44
C LEU A 56 12.36 -7.39 -2.56
N ARG A 57 11.37 -8.28 -2.67
CA ARG A 57 9.95 -7.88 -2.73
C ARG A 57 9.49 -7.20 -1.45
N GLN A 58 10.12 -7.45 -0.30
CA GLN A 58 9.86 -6.75 0.96
C GLN A 58 10.26 -5.27 0.94
N GLN A 59 11.21 -4.90 0.09
CA GLN A 59 11.67 -3.51 -0.04
C GLN A 59 10.71 -2.64 -0.85
N VAL A 60 9.73 -3.23 -1.53
CA VAL A 60 8.71 -2.51 -2.31
C VAL A 60 7.34 -2.81 -1.73
N ALA A 61 6.56 -1.77 -1.49
CA ALA A 61 5.16 -1.90 -1.11
C ALA A 61 4.30 -1.00 -1.98
N GLY A 62 3.03 -1.34 -2.11
CA GLY A 62 2.11 -0.43 -2.77
C GLY A 62 0.68 -0.58 -2.36
N VAL A 63 -0.07 0.47 -2.63
CA VAL A 63 -1.50 0.58 -2.45
C VAL A 63 -2.10 0.74 -3.84
N LEU A 64 -2.75 -0.32 -4.32
CA LEU A 64 -3.49 -0.30 -5.57
C LEU A 64 -4.90 0.27 -5.36
N GLN A 65 -5.60 0.56 -6.46
CA GLN A 65 -7.00 0.99 -6.44
C GLN A 65 -7.88 0.06 -5.58
N CYS A 66 -8.77 0.63 -4.78
CA CYS A 66 -9.78 -0.05 -3.95
C CYS A 66 -9.24 -1.27 -3.19
N PRO A 67 -8.44 -1.08 -2.12
CA PRO A 67 -7.89 -2.20 -1.39
C PRO A 67 -8.98 -3.05 -0.76
N SER A 68 -8.93 -4.35 -1.04
CA SER A 68 -9.82 -5.31 -0.41
C SER A 68 -9.40 -5.57 1.04
N LEU A 69 -10.41 -5.62 1.91
CA LEU A 69 -10.28 -6.05 3.30
C LEU A 69 -10.87 -7.44 3.44
N LEU A 70 -10.23 -8.27 4.25
CA LEU A 70 -10.76 -9.58 4.63
C LEU A 70 -11.69 -9.41 5.83
N SER A 71 -12.71 -10.28 5.93
CA SER A 71 -13.55 -10.44 7.13
C SER A 71 -12.72 -10.95 8.31
N ARG A 72 -11.95 -10.06 8.94
CA ARG A 72 -11.01 -10.31 10.03
C ARG A 72 -10.86 -9.03 10.87
N SER A 73 -10.16 -9.11 12.00
CA SER A 73 -9.85 -7.92 12.79
C SER A 73 -9.12 -6.84 11.97
N LEU A 74 -9.26 -5.58 12.39
CA LEU A 74 -8.51 -4.47 11.83
C LEU A 74 -6.99 -4.71 11.91
N SER A 75 -6.49 -5.22 13.04
CA SER A 75 -5.08 -5.63 13.19
C SER A 75 -4.68 -6.67 12.16
N ALA A 76 -5.48 -7.73 11.95
CA ALA A 76 -5.20 -8.78 10.97
C ALA A 76 -5.21 -8.27 9.53
N ASN A 77 -6.02 -7.24 9.23
CA ASN A 77 -5.99 -6.58 7.93
C ASN A 77 -4.75 -5.71 7.75
N ILE A 78 -4.23 -5.06 8.80
CA ILE A 78 -2.99 -4.27 8.74
C ILE A 78 -1.78 -5.21 8.63
N THR A 79 -1.77 -6.34 9.33
CA THR A 79 -0.70 -7.34 9.27
C THR A 79 -0.86 -8.33 8.10
N LEU A 80 -1.81 -8.13 7.19
CA LEU A 80 -2.07 -9.08 6.12
C LEU A 80 -0.85 -9.24 5.20
N GLY A 81 -0.47 -10.50 4.94
CA GLY A 81 0.74 -10.84 4.19
C GLY A 81 2.01 -10.79 5.02
N TRP A 82 1.89 -10.47 6.31
CA TRP A 82 2.97 -10.48 7.29
C TRP A 82 2.72 -11.59 8.30
N GLY A 83 3.82 -12.19 8.79
CA GLY A 83 3.75 -13.04 9.96
C GLY A 83 3.30 -12.25 11.19
N HIS A 84 3.49 -12.83 12.37
CA HIS A 84 3.17 -12.13 13.61
C HIS A 84 3.94 -10.79 13.69
N LYS A 85 3.22 -9.72 14.01
CA LYS A 85 3.75 -8.38 14.25
C LYS A 85 3.26 -7.92 15.61
N GLU A 86 4.14 -7.28 16.36
CA GLU A 86 3.79 -6.79 17.68
C GLU A 86 2.75 -5.67 17.57
N GLY A 87 1.87 -5.57 18.56
CA GLY A 87 0.81 -4.56 18.59
C GLY A 87 1.35 -3.13 18.45
N ILE A 88 2.51 -2.86 19.02
CA ILE A 88 3.16 -1.53 18.94
C ILE A 88 3.54 -1.15 17.50
N GLN A 89 3.98 -2.11 16.68
CA GLN A 89 4.33 -1.87 15.28
C GLN A 89 3.07 -1.57 14.45
N VAL A 90 1.99 -2.32 14.72
CA VAL A 90 0.68 -2.11 14.08
C VAL A 90 0.12 -0.74 14.42
N MET A 91 0.20 -0.33 15.69
CA MET A 91 -0.24 0.98 16.15
C MET A 91 0.58 2.10 15.51
N ALA A 92 1.91 1.99 15.50
CA ALA A 92 2.79 2.99 14.90
C ALA A 92 2.51 3.16 13.40
N ALA A 93 2.33 2.06 12.65
CA ALA A 93 1.98 2.11 11.23
C ALA A 93 0.61 2.79 11.00
N ALA A 94 -0.39 2.46 11.84
CA ALA A 94 -1.71 3.06 11.78
C ALA A 94 -1.73 4.54 12.16
N GLN A 95 -0.90 4.98 13.10
CA GLN A 95 -0.79 6.39 13.50
C GLN A 95 -0.26 7.26 12.35
N ARG A 96 0.76 6.78 11.63
CA ARG A 96 1.37 7.49 10.49
C ARG A 96 0.40 7.84 9.36
N VAL A 97 -0.74 7.16 9.29
CA VAL A 97 -1.73 7.32 8.22
C VAL A 97 -3.10 7.74 8.76
N GLY A 98 -3.19 8.13 10.03
CA GLY A 98 -4.44 8.57 10.67
C GLY A 98 -5.46 7.44 10.94
N VAL A 99 -5.09 6.17 10.75
CA VAL A 99 -5.96 5.02 11.04
C VAL A 99 -6.22 4.89 12.54
N HIS A 100 -5.21 5.15 13.36
CA HIS A 100 -5.29 5.00 14.80
C HIS A 100 -6.46 5.79 15.43
N THR A 101 -6.67 7.03 14.98
CA THR A 101 -7.66 7.94 15.57
C THR A 101 -9.07 7.38 15.53
N TRP A 102 -9.51 6.85 14.38
CA TRP A 102 -10.84 6.24 14.26
C TRP A 102 -10.85 4.77 14.71
N ALA A 103 -9.71 4.07 14.60
CA ALA A 103 -9.62 2.69 15.10
C ALA A 103 -9.94 2.62 16.60
N MET A 104 -9.50 3.59 17.39
CA MET A 104 -9.77 3.65 18.83
C MET A 104 -11.22 3.97 19.18
N GLN A 105 -12.02 4.45 18.22
CA GLN A 105 -13.45 4.74 18.40
C GLN A 105 -14.33 3.52 18.08
N LEU A 106 -13.74 2.44 17.57
CA LEU A 106 -14.46 1.21 17.27
C LEU A 106 -14.78 0.42 18.56
N PRO A 107 -15.87 -0.37 18.58
CA PRO A 107 -16.30 -1.12 19.76
C PRO A 107 -15.22 -2.02 20.38
N HIS A 108 -14.31 -2.57 19.57
CA HIS A 108 -13.22 -3.44 20.01
C HIS A 108 -11.84 -2.94 19.57
N GLY A 109 -11.72 -1.65 19.24
CA GLY A 109 -10.46 -1.09 18.76
C GLY A 109 -9.91 -1.85 17.55
N TYR A 110 -8.61 -2.18 17.59
CA TYR A 110 -7.94 -3.00 16.57
C TYR A 110 -8.46 -4.44 16.44
N ASN A 111 -9.20 -4.95 17.43
CA ASN A 111 -9.80 -6.28 17.38
C ASN A 111 -11.17 -6.28 16.71
N THR A 112 -11.70 -5.12 16.33
CA THR A 112 -12.96 -4.99 15.60
C THR A 112 -12.86 -5.70 14.26
N GLU A 113 -13.79 -6.61 13.97
CA GLU A 113 -13.88 -7.26 12.67
C GLU A 113 -14.37 -6.28 11.60
N VAL A 114 -13.62 -6.19 10.51
CA VAL A 114 -13.89 -5.31 9.37
C VAL A 114 -13.97 -6.12 8.08
N GLY A 115 -14.47 -5.50 7.01
CA GLY A 115 -14.56 -6.13 5.68
C GLY A 115 -15.97 -6.67 5.38
N PRO A 116 -16.15 -7.46 4.30
CA PRO A 116 -17.49 -7.77 3.76
C PRO A 116 -18.48 -8.46 4.72
N ARG A 117 -17.98 -9.13 5.76
CA ARG A 117 -18.80 -9.80 6.79
C ARG A 117 -18.67 -9.17 8.19
N GLY A 118 -17.95 -8.06 8.29
CA GLY A 118 -17.75 -7.31 9.54
C GLY A 118 -18.24 -5.88 9.37
N MET A 119 -17.70 -4.98 10.18
CA MET A 119 -17.97 -3.56 10.05
C MET A 119 -17.50 -3.04 8.69
N GLN A 120 -18.39 -2.32 8.00
CA GLN A 120 -18.05 -1.67 6.74
C GLN A 120 -17.22 -0.42 7.03
N LEU A 121 -16.08 -0.31 6.35
CA LEU A 121 -15.24 0.88 6.38
C LEU A 121 -15.56 1.75 5.16
N SER A 122 -15.44 3.07 5.32
CA SER A 122 -15.47 3.98 4.17
C SER A 122 -14.30 3.67 3.23
N GLY A 123 -14.40 4.10 1.97
CA GLY A 123 -13.29 3.96 1.02
C GLY A 123 -11.98 4.59 1.54
N GLY A 124 -12.09 5.72 2.27
CA GLY A 124 -10.98 6.39 2.93
C GLY A 124 -10.33 5.56 4.03
N GLN A 125 -11.15 5.01 4.92
CA GLN A 125 -10.67 4.13 5.98
C GLN A 125 -10.02 2.86 5.40
N ALA A 126 -10.62 2.24 4.38
CA ALA A 126 -10.04 1.08 3.72
C ALA A 126 -8.70 1.39 3.05
N GLN A 127 -8.57 2.55 2.39
CA GLN A 127 -7.29 3.01 1.83
C GLN A 127 -6.25 3.26 2.93
N GLY A 128 -6.65 3.89 4.04
CA GLY A 128 -5.80 4.07 5.21
C GLY A 128 -5.28 2.74 5.76
N VAL A 129 -6.13 1.71 5.86
CA VAL A 129 -5.72 0.36 6.29
C VAL A 129 -4.70 -0.25 5.34
N ALA A 130 -4.88 -0.11 4.03
CA ALA A 130 -3.93 -0.59 3.04
C ALA A 130 -2.59 0.18 3.08
N LEU A 131 -2.64 1.48 3.34
CA LEU A 131 -1.44 2.30 3.52
C LEU A 131 -0.71 1.94 4.81
N ALA A 132 -1.41 1.73 5.92
CA ALA A 132 -0.83 1.20 7.15
C ALA A 132 -0.16 -0.16 6.91
N ARG A 133 -0.83 -1.06 6.18
CA ARG A 133 -0.28 -2.37 5.76
C ARG A 133 0.99 -2.22 4.93
N ALA A 134 1.03 -1.25 4.01
CA ALA A 134 2.22 -0.98 3.20
C ALA A 134 3.37 -0.42 4.05
N LEU A 135 3.10 0.53 4.94
CA LEU A 135 4.11 1.18 5.80
C LEU A 135 4.63 0.27 6.92
N LEU A 136 3.84 -0.70 7.38
CA LEU A 136 4.28 -1.70 8.36
C LEU A 136 5.51 -2.48 7.88
N ARG A 137 5.74 -2.54 6.56
CA ARG A 137 6.91 -3.19 5.94
C ARG A 137 8.18 -2.38 5.99
N THR A 138 8.09 -1.10 6.37
CA THR A 138 9.18 -0.11 6.20
C THR A 138 9.82 -0.21 4.81
N PRO A 139 9.03 -0.09 3.72
CA PRO A 139 9.52 -0.29 2.37
C PRO A 139 10.51 0.82 1.98
N ARG A 140 11.48 0.50 1.13
CA ARG A 140 12.36 1.48 0.49
C ARG A 140 11.64 2.24 -0.62
N VAL A 141 10.72 1.56 -1.31
CA VAL A 141 9.90 2.12 -2.39
C VAL A 141 8.42 1.91 -2.07
N LEU A 142 7.66 3.01 -2.08
CA LEU A 142 6.21 3.00 -1.90
C LEU A 142 5.53 3.43 -3.21
N VAL A 143 4.71 2.57 -3.78
CA VAL A 143 3.94 2.82 -5.01
C VAL A 143 2.48 3.06 -4.67
N LEU A 144 1.92 4.19 -5.06
CA LEU A 144 0.54 4.55 -4.76
C LEU A 144 -0.25 4.74 -6.07
N ASP A 145 -1.28 3.93 -6.29
CA ASP A 145 -2.21 4.11 -7.40
C ASP A 145 -3.46 4.85 -6.90
N GLU A 146 -3.65 6.07 -7.40
CA GLU A 146 -4.71 7.00 -6.97
C GLU A 146 -4.78 7.29 -5.45
N PRO A 147 -3.67 7.77 -4.82
CA PRO A 147 -3.63 8.02 -3.38
C PRO A 147 -4.61 9.10 -2.90
N THR A 148 -5.01 10.02 -3.77
CA THR A 148 -5.82 11.20 -3.40
C THR A 148 -7.31 10.92 -3.28
N ARG A 149 -7.80 9.78 -3.79
CA ARG A 149 -9.23 9.47 -3.85
C ARG A 149 -9.85 9.18 -2.48
N ALA A 150 -9.06 8.79 -1.48
CA ALA A 150 -9.60 8.42 -0.18
C ALA A 150 -8.83 9.02 1.02
N LEU A 151 -7.84 9.88 0.77
CA LEU A 151 -7.24 10.73 1.80
C LEU A 151 -8.04 12.03 1.95
N ASP A 152 -8.60 12.22 3.14
CA ASP A 152 -9.16 13.49 3.63
C ASP A 152 -8.14 14.62 3.40
N PRO A 153 -8.55 15.84 3.00
CA PRO A 153 -7.65 16.99 2.78
C PRO A 153 -6.60 17.23 3.88
N VAL A 154 -6.86 16.86 5.14
CA VAL A 154 -5.88 17.00 6.25
C VAL A 154 -4.69 16.04 6.10
N THR A 155 -4.92 14.79 5.66
CA THR A 155 -3.86 13.77 5.56
C THR A 155 -2.98 13.96 4.33
N ARG A 156 -3.47 14.68 3.30
CA ARG A 156 -2.72 14.94 2.05
C ARG A 156 -1.41 15.72 2.24
N ARG A 157 -1.21 16.40 3.38
CA ARG A 157 0.01 17.18 3.67
C ARG A 157 1.07 16.41 4.46
N GLN A 158 0.75 15.21 4.96
CA GLN A 158 1.63 14.46 5.88
C GLN A 158 2.22 13.18 5.27
N VAL A 159 1.80 12.83 4.05
CA VAL A 159 2.31 11.69 3.26
C VAL A 159 3.09 12.24 2.08
#